data_AF-A0A812Y910-F1
#
_entry.id   AF-A0A812Y910-F1
#
_cell.length_a   1.000
_cell.length_b   1.000
_cell.length_c   1.000
_cell.angle_alpha   90.00
_cell.angle_beta   90.00
_cell.angle_gamma   90.00
#
_symmetry.space_group_name_H-M   'P 1'
#
loop_
_entity.id
_entity.type
_entity.pdbx_description
1 polymer ?
#
loop_
_entity_poly.entity_id
_entity_poly.type
_entity_poly.pdbx_seq_one_letter_code
_entity_poly.pdbx_strand_id
1 'polypeptide(L)'
;AQPYNTFDTAPGYEGKGQEFLGLAGAPQKKRLNLNALAVILNMLLPWTVFSAICWALSFSLHYKAPWAAWGSVALGIGIVAWSARLAMRADASEKWHSFFTVATLVAVLMATACGEWNYRTYNSAVYDLNNMNAYPAVSPAGHKGQQMMDAGRVYFKEGTSLDLKKAMSFKNSDTYCVAPITFGQDQMPSYDYWAIGMNCCEGQTPDFRCSEYNNAHARAGLRLMSDDERPFYRLAVQQAEAAYNIRAEHPMFFHWVQDPVALMSAWTDAATRFVMMSSFCFFVLNFFCVSCAVVVFSKMGGY
;
A
#
# COMPACT_ATOMS: atom_id res chain seq x y z
N ALA A 1 -60.04 -31.27 71.65
CA ALA A 1 -60.46 -30.21 72.59
C ALA A 1 -60.38 -28.87 71.85
N GLN A 2 -61.53 -28.40 71.35
CA GLN A 2 -61.72 -26.99 71.02
C GLN A 2 -62.05 -26.23 72.31
N PRO A 3 -61.91 -24.90 72.31
CA PRO A 3 -62.96 -24.07 72.86
C PRO A 3 -63.57 -23.17 71.79
N TYR A 4 -64.90 -23.18 71.79
CA TYR A 4 -65.81 -22.21 71.21
C TYR A 4 -65.68 -20.85 71.92
N ASN A 5 -65.88 -19.75 71.19
CA ASN A 5 -67.03 -18.87 71.40
C ASN A 5 -67.15 -17.82 70.28
N THR A 6 -68.35 -17.81 69.72
CA THR A 6 -68.95 -16.96 68.70
C THR A 6 -69.61 -15.72 69.32
N PHE A 7 -69.70 -14.62 68.58
CA PHE A 7 -70.81 -13.64 68.62
C PHE A 7 -70.91 -12.87 67.27
N ASP A 8 -71.89 -13.26 66.44
CA ASP A 8 -72.91 -12.51 65.65
C ASP A 8 -72.56 -11.17 64.93
N THR A 9 -72.50 -11.12 63.58
CA THR A 9 -73.52 -10.74 62.54
C THR A 9 -74.01 -9.27 62.59
N ALA A 10 -74.17 -8.44 61.53
CA ALA A 10 -74.43 -8.57 60.07
C ALA A 10 -74.26 -7.15 59.38
N PRO A 11 -74.74 -6.83 58.14
CA PRO A 11 -75.01 -7.59 56.91
C PRO A 11 -74.29 -7.02 55.65
N GLY A 12 -74.53 -7.64 54.49
CA GLY A 12 -73.75 -7.50 53.25
C GLY A 12 -73.94 -6.22 52.41
N TYR A 13 -73.10 -6.13 51.38
CA TYR A 13 -73.47 -5.66 50.04
C TYR A 13 -72.62 -6.41 49.00
N GLU A 14 -73.29 -7.23 48.19
CA GLU A 14 -72.78 -7.68 46.89
C GLU A 14 -72.75 -6.46 45.94
N GLY A 15 -71.59 -6.23 45.31
CA GLY A 15 -71.42 -5.22 44.27
C GLY A 15 -70.45 -5.72 43.22
N LYS A 16 -70.98 -6.34 42.16
CA LYS A 16 -70.25 -6.65 40.93
C LYS A 16 -69.79 -5.35 40.25
N GLY A 17 -68.52 -5.33 39.88
CA GLY A 17 -68.03 -4.68 38.66
C GLY A 17 -67.69 -3.19 38.78
N GLN A 18 -66.40 -2.88 38.69
CA GLN A 18 -65.88 -1.97 37.66
C GLN A 18 -64.35 -2.03 37.63
N GLU A 19 -63.84 -2.45 36.47
CA GLU A 19 -62.47 -2.25 36.03
C GLU A 19 -62.06 -0.79 36.24
N PHE A 20 -60.96 -0.57 36.95
CA PHE A 20 -60.26 0.72 36.91
C PHE A 20 -58.79 0.50 36.54
N LEU A 21 -58.58 0.74 35.25
CA LEU A 21 -57.42 1.36 34.61
C LEU A 21 -56.02 0.93 35.07
N GLY A 22 -55.34 0.28 34.12
CA GLY A 22 -53.91 0.04 34.15
C GLY A 22 -53.09 1.29 34.45
N LEU A 23 -52.36 1.22 35.56
CA LEU A 23 -51.01 1.78 35.62
C LEU A 23 -50.07 0.65 35.18
N ALA A 24 -49.96 0.51 33.86
CA ALA A 24 -48.83 -0.19 33.26
C ALA A 24 -47.56 0.43 33.86
N GLY A 25 -46.84 -0.36 34.67
CA GLY A 25 -45.54 0.03 35.18
C GLY A 25 -44.72 0.57 34.02
N ALA A 26 -44.23 1.80 34.16
CA ALA A 26 -43.44 2.47 33.13
C ALA A 26 -42.41 1.49 32.56
N PRO A 27 -42.24 1.39 31.22
CA PRO A 27 -41.25 0.50 30.65
C PRO A 27 -39.91 0.88 31.26
N GLN A 28 -39.39 -0.01 32.10
CA GLN A 28 -38.10 0.17 32.74
C GLN A 28 -37.10 0.21 31.59
N LYS A 29 -36.66 1.43 31.20
CA LYS A 29 -35.61 1.63 30.20
C LYS A 29 -34.40 0.85 30.69
N LYS A 30 -34.25 -0.38 30.21
CA LYS A 30 -33.09 -1.22 30.46
C LYS A 30 -31.92 -0.42 29.89
N ARG A 31 -31.09 0.14 30.77
CA ARG A 31 -29.96 0.96 30.35
C ARG A 31 -29.12 0.07 29.44
N LEU A 32 -28.99 0.45 28.18
CA LEU A 32 -28.01 -0.12 27.27
C LEU A 32 -26.66 0.06 27.95
N ASN A 33 -26.14 -1.00 28.56
CA ASN A 33 -24.77 -1.05 29.03
C ASN A 33 -23.88 -1.14 27.78
N LEU A 34 -23.74 -0.01 27.09
CA LEU A 34 -22.76 0.14 26.03
C LEU A 34 -21.40 -0.06 26.69
N ASN A 35 -20.79 -1.21 26.44
CA ASN A 35 -19.42 -1.48 26.84
C ASN A 35 -18.51 -0.53 26.06
N ALA A 36 -18.32 0.69 26.58
CA ALA A 36 -17.47 1.72 25.97
C ALA A 36 -16.07 1.17 25.66
N LEU A 37 -15.56 0.30 26.54
CA LEU A 37 -14.33 -0.45 26.32
C LEU A 37 -14.38 -1.31 25.03
N ALA A 38 -15.47 -2.04 24.78
CA ALA A 38 -15.61 -2.85 23.57
C ALA A 38 -15.63 -1.98 22.30
N VAL A 39 -16.27 -0.81 22.35
CA VAL A 39 -16.28 0.15 21.23
C VAL A 39 -14.88 0.67 20.94
N ILE A 40 -14.14 1.10 21.96
CA ILE A 40 -12.77 1.61 21.83
C ILE A 40 -11.83 0.52 21.30
N LEU A 41 -11.93 -0.71 21.82
CA LEU A 41 -11.11 -1.84 21.36
C LEU A 41 -11.40 -2.19 19.90
N ASN A 42 -12.67 -2.20 19.48
CA ASN A 42 -13.06 -2.45 18.09
C ASN A 42 -12.60 -1.34 17.13
N MET A 43 -12.43 -0.12 17.63
CA MET A 43 -11.92 0.99 16.82
C MET A 43 -10.39 0.92 16.69
N LEU A 44 -9.67 0.75 17.80
CA LEU A 44 -8.21 0.87 17.82
C LEU A 44 -7.49 -0.40 17.36
N LEU A 45 -7.93 -1.59 17.78
CA LEU A 45 -7.20 -2.83 17.50
C LEU A 45 -7.14 -3.19 16.01
N PRO A 46 -8.23 -3.13 15.22
CA PRO A 46 -8.12 -3.43 13.79
C PRO A 46 -7.26 -2.39 13.07
N TRP A 47 -7.29 -1.13 13.51
CA TRP A 47 -6.45 -0.07 12.95
C TRP A 47 -4.95 -0.28 13.25
N THR A 48 -4.59 -0.68 14.48
CA THR A 48 -3.20 -0.97 14.81
C THR A 48 -2.70 -2.21 14.09
N VAL A 49 -3.52 -3.26 13.97
CA VAL A 49 -3.19 -4.47 13.19
C VAL A 49 -2.99 -4.11 11.72
N PHE A 50 -3.91 -3.34 11.11
CA PHE A 50 -3.77 -2.85 9.74
C PHE A 50 -2.44 -2.10 9.55
N SER A 51 -2.18 -1.11 10.39
CA SER A 51 -1.01 -0.23 10.27
C SER A 51 0.29 -1.00 10.45
N ALA A 52 0.34 -1.94 11.42
CA ALA A 52 1.51 -2.75 11.68
C ALA A 52 1.82 -3.71 10.52
N ILE A 53 0.82 -4.43 10.00
CA ILE A 53 1.01 -5.36 8.87
C ILE A 53 1.38 -4.58 7.59
N CYS A 54 0.69 -3.47 7.32
CA CYS A 54 0.95 -2.64 6.16
C CYS A 54 2.39 -2.07 6.20
N TRP A 55 2.85 -1.60 7.36
CA TRP A 55 4.23 -1.14 7.55
C TRP A 55 5.24 -2.28 7.38
N ALA A 56 4.99 -3.44 8.00
CA ALA A 56 5.86 -4.61 7.94
C ALA A 56 6.06 -5.11 6.50
N LEU A 57 5.01 -5.14 5.70
CA LEU A 57 5.07 -5.54 4.29
C LEU A 57 5.61 -4.44 3.38
N SER A 58 5.43 -3.16 3.72
CA SER A 58 5.85 -2.06 2.85
C SER A 58 7.35 -1.77 2.85
N PHE A 59 8.05 -1.96 3.97
CA PHE A 59 9.40 -1.44 4.19
C PHE A 59 10.47 -2.54 4.33
N SER A 60 11.56 -2.20 5.02
CA SER A 60 12.80 -2.96 5.10
C SER A 60 12.64 -4.37 5.65
N LEU A 61 11.60 -4.62 6.45
CA LEU A 61 11.33 -5.96 6.98
C LEU A 61 10.99 -6.95 5.86
N HIS A 62 10.18 -6.55 4.88
CA HIS A 62 9.84 -7.38 3.72
C HIS A 62 11.09 -7.72 2.89
N TYR A 63 11.99 -6.73 2.71
CA TYR A 63 13.22 -6.94 1.95
C TYR A 63 14.24 -7.83 2.68
N LYS A 64 14.54 -7.55 3.95
CA LYS A 64 15.60 -8.25 4.69
C LYS A 64 15.18 -9.61 5.23
N ALA A 65 13.92 -9.73 5.63
CA ALA A 65 13.38 -10.91 6.30
C ALA A 65 11.93 -11.14 5.83
N PRO A 66 11.71 -11.58 4.58
CA PRO A 66 10.36 -11.79 4.05
C PRO A 66 9.55 -12.76 4.92
N TRP A 67 10.20 -13.77 5.53
CA TRP A 67 9.56 -14.68 6.48
C TRP A 67 9.00 -13.96 7.72
N ALA A 68 9.66 -12.91 8.22
CA ALA A 68 9.18 -12.14 9.35
C ALA A 68 8.01 -11.22 8.96
N ALA A 69 8.08 -10.64 7.76
CA ALA A 69 7.00 -9.82 7.21
C ALA A 69 5.72 -10.66 7.00
N TRP A 70 5.82 -11.82 6.37
CA TRP A 70 4.71 -12.77 6.25
C TRP A 70 4.27 -13.36 7.60
N GLY A 71 5.20 -13.50 8.54
CA GLY A 71 4.91 -13.84 9.93
C GLY A 71 3.95 -12.84 10.58
N SER A 72 4.07 -11.55 10.29
CA SER A 72 3.13 -10.52 10.79
C SER A 72 1.69 -10.72 10.27
N VAL A 73 1.54 -11.17 9.02
CA VAL A 73 0.25 -11.52 8.42
C VAL A 73 -0.33 -12.77 9.10
N ALA A 74 0.51 -13.80 9.31
CA ALA A 74 0.11 -15.01 10.00
C ALA A 74 -0.34 -14.74 11.44
N LEU A 75 0.34 -13.82 12.15
CA LEU A 75 -0.09 -13.34 13.47
C LEU A 75 -1.44 -12.63 13.40
N GLY A 76 -1.67 -11.78 12.39
CA GLY A 76 -2.96 -11.14 12.13
C GLY A 76 -4.09 -12.16 11.93
N ILE A 77 -3.86 -13.20 11.13
CA ILE A 77 -4.80 -14.32 10.93
C ILE A 77 -5.02 -15.08 12.24
N GLY A 78 -3.97 -15.26 13.06
CA GLY A 78 -4.08 -15.85 14.39
C GLY A 78 -5.00 -15.04 15.33
N ILE A 79 -4.93 -13.71 15.28
CA ILE A 79 -5.83 -12.81 16.04
C ILE A 79 -7.28 -13.00 15.56
N VAL A 80 -7.51 -13.08 14.25
CA VAL A 80 -8.84 -13.34 13.67
C VAL A 80 -9.38 -14.70 14.11
N ALA A 81 -8.54 -15.75 14.09
CA ALA A 81 -8.95 -17.09 14.53
C ALA A 81 -9.27 -17.13 16.03
N TRP A 82 -8.49 -16.43 16.85
CA TRP A 82 -8.75 -16.29 18.28
C TRP A 82 -10.05 -15.53 18.55
N SER A 83 -10.28 -14.40 17.87
CA SER A 83 -11.51 -13.63 18.02
C SER A 83 -12.74 -14.37 17.53
N ALA A 84 -12.62 -15.15 16.44
CA ALA A 84 -13.69 -16.00 15.94
C ALA A 84 -14.08 -17.07 16.97
N ARG A 85 -13.10 -17.69 17.64
CA ARG A 85 -13.37 -18.65 18.73
C ARG A 85 -14.07 -18.00 19.91
N LEU A 86 -13.71 -16.76 20.27
CA LEU A 86 -14.41 -16.01 21.31
C LEU A 86 -15.85 -15.69 20.86
N ALA A 87 -16.04 -15.28 19.61
CA ALA A 87 -17.38 -15.00 19.07
C ALA A 87 -18.28 -16.23 19.04
N MET A 88 -17.75 -17.43 18.77
CA MET A 88 -18.52 -18.69 18.82
C MET A 88 -18.88 -19.13 20.24
N ARG A 89 -18.09 -18.73 21.24
CA ARG A 89 -18.33 -19.06 22.67
C ARG A 89 -19.16 -18.01 23.39
N ALA A 90 -19.24 -16.81 22.84
CA ALA A 90 -20.04 -15.72 23.38
C ALA A 90 -21.52 -16.00 23.15
N ASP A 91 -22.37 -15.48 24.05
CA ASP A 91 -23.82 -15.56 23.88
C ASP A 91 -24.25 -14.83 22.61
N ALA A 92 -25.32 -15.31 21.95
CA ALA A 92 -25.84 -14.72 20.72
C ALA A 92 -26.25 -13.23 20.87
N SER A 93 -26.40 -12.75 22.11
CA SER A 93 -26.64 -11.35 22.45
C SER A 93 -25.38 -10.47 22.33
N GLU A 94 -24.18 -11.03 22.42
CA GLU A 94 -22.90 -10.32 22.39
C GLU A 94 -22.34 -10.16 20.96
N LYS A 95 -23.03 -9.34 20.16
CA LYS A 95 -22.69 -9.11 18.74
C LYS A 95 -21.34 -8.42 18.49
N TRP A 96 -20.72 -7.86 19.53
CA TRP A 96 -19.43 -7.14 19.44
C TRP A 96 -18.25 -8.03 19.05
N HIS A 97 -18.20 -9.29 19.52
CA HIS A 97 -17.11 -10.20 19.18
C HIS A 97 -17.15 -10.65 17.71
N SER A 98 -18.36 -10.81 17.16
CA SER A 98 -18.54 -11.12 15.74
C SER A 98 -18.14 -9.94 14.85
N PHE A 99 -18.54 -8.71 15.21
CA PHE A 99 -18.12 -7.49 14.50
C PHE A 99 -16.59 -7.33 14.51
N PHE A 100 -15.96 -7.51 15.68
CA PHE A 100 -14.50 -7.44 15.82
C PHE A 100 -13.77 -8.38 14.87
N THR A 101 -14.24 -9.62 14.77
CA THR A 101 -13.65 -10.66 13.92
C THR A 101 -13.72 -10.29 12.44
N VAL A 102 -14.85 -9.75 11.98
CA VAL A 102 -15.00 -9.31 10.59
C VAL A 102 -14.13 -8.07 10.31
N ALA A 103 -14.12 -7.11 11.23
CA ALA A 103 -13.31 -5.89 11.10
C ALA A 103 -11.81 -6.20 11.04
N THR A 104 -11.30 -7.10 11.89
CA THR A 104 -9.89 -7.52 11.87
C THR A 104 -9.54 -8.36 10.64
N LEU A 105 -10.45 -9.23 10.17
CA LEU A 105 -10.24 -9.98 8.93
C LEU A 105 -10.09 -9.03 7.73
N VAL A 106 -10.99 -8.06 7.60
CA VAL A 106 -10.94 -7.03 6.55
C VAL A 106 -9.68 -6.19 6.67
N ALA A 107 -9.27 -5.83 7.90
CA ALA A 107 -8.01 -5.13 8.15
C ALA A 107 -6.80 -5.90 7.62
N VAL A 108 -6.69 -7.20 7.91
CA VAL A 108 -5.55 -8.03 7.48
C VAL A 108 -5.50 -8.16 5.95
N LEU A 109 -6.64 -8.39 5.30
CA LEU A 109 -6.71 -8.52 3.84
C LEU A 109 -6.30 -7.21 3.15
N MET A 110 -6.87 -6.08 3.57
CA MET A 110 -6.52 -4.79 2.98
C MET A 110 -5.08 -4.38 3.28
N ALA A 111 -4.58 -4.62 4.50
CA ALA A 111 -3.19 -4.32 4.84
C ALA A 111 -2.20 -5.13 4.00
N THR A 112 -2.52 -6.40 3.72
CA THR A 112 -1.68 -7.26 2.88
C THR A 112 -1.64 -6.75 1.44
N ALA A 113 -2.81 -6.44 0.85
CA ALA A 113 -2.89 -5.92 -0.51
C ALA A 113 -2.19 -4.56 -0.67
N CYS A 114 -2.48 -3.60 0.23
CA CYS A 114 -1.87 -2.27 0.20
C CYS A 114 -0.36 -2.33 0.46
N GLY A 115 0.08 -3.14 1.44
CA GLY A 115 1.49 -3.28 1.78
C GLY A 115 2.31 -3.87 0.64
N GLU A 116 1.83 -4.96 0.04
CA GLU A 116 2.49 -5.62 -1.10
C GLU A 116 2.54 -4.70 -2.33
N TRP A 117 1.43 -4.02 -2.63
CA TRP A 117 1.38 -3.06 -3.74
C TRP A 117 2.39 -1.94 -3.56
N ASN A 118 2.44 -1.35 -2.35
CA ASN A 118 3.37 -0.27 -2.04
C ASN A 118 4.84 -0.71 -2.12
N TYR A 119 5.14 -1.91 -1.60
CA TYR A 119 6.48 -2.49 -1.67
C TYR A 119 6.94 -2.68 -3.12
N ARG A 120 6.12 -3.33 -3.94
CA ARG A 120 6.46 -3.60 -5.36
C ARG A 120 6.61 -2.33 -6.19
N THR A 121 5.78 -1.32 -5.93
CA THR A 121 5.73 -0.10 -6.74
C THR A 121 6.88 0.87 -6.43
N TYR A 122 7.22 1.04 -5.14
CA TYR A 122 8.14 2.11 -4.72
C TYR A 122 9.41 1.58 -4.06
N ASN A 123 9.29 0.67 -3.10
CA ASN A 123 10.41 0.34 -2.21
C ASN A 123 11.31 -0.79 -2.74
N SER A 124 10.79 -1.73 -3.52
CA SER A 124 11.53 -2.85 -4.11
C SER A 124 12.78 -2.37 -4.87
N ALA A 125 12.57 -1.49 -5.85
CA ALA A 125 13.62 -0.89 -6.67
C ALA A 125 14.62 -0.11 -5.82
N VAL A 126 14.16 0.69 -4.85
CA VAL A 126 15.04 1.48 -3.97
C VAL A 126 15.95 0.58 -3.14
N TYR A 127 15.43 -0.50 -2.58
CA TYR A 127 16.25 -1.42 -1.78
C TYR A 127 17.28 -2.15 -2.62
N ASP A 128 16.93 -2.58 -3.83
CA ASP A 128 17.89 -3.19 -4.75
C ASP A 128 18.97 -2.20 -5.19
N LEU A 129 18.59 -0.96 -5.54
CA LEU A 129 19.53 0.10 -5.93
C LEU A 129 20.49 0.48 -4.79
N ASN A 130 20.06 0.36 -3.54
CA ASN A 130 20.91 0.59 -2.37
C ASN A 130 21.97 -0.50 -2.17
N ASN A 131 21.69 -1.73 -2.62
CA ASN A 131 22.65 -2.85 -2.56
C ASN A 131 23.62 -2.86 -3.75
N MET A 132 23.44 -1.97 -4.73
CA MET A 132 24.31 -1.82 -5.88
C MET A 132 25.36 -0.72 -5.70
N ASN A 133 26.45 -0.84 -6.46
CA ASN A 133 27.56 0.10 -6.43
C ASN A 133 27.20 1.43 -7.12
N ALA A 134 27.81 2.50 -6.63
CA ALA A 134 27.74 3.82 -7.24
C ALA A 134 29.10 4.17 -7.87
N TYR A 135 29.11 4.45 -9.17
CA TYR A 135 30.34 4.74 -9.91
C TYR A 135 30.44 6.22 -10.27
N PRO A 136 31.45 6.94 -9.74
CA PRO A 136 31.69 8.32 -10.12
C PRO A 136 32.51 8.44 -11.41
N ALA A 137 32.32 9.53 -12.14
CA ALA A 137 33.12 9.92 -13.30
C ALA A 137 33.24 8.82 -14.38
N VAL A 138 32.13 8.15 -14.70
CA VAL A 138 32.08 7.16 -15.80
C VAL A 138 32.05 7.86 -17.15
N SER A 139 32.85 7.39 -18.09
CA SER A 139 32.81 7.82 -19.49
C SER A 139 32.17 6.72 -20.34
N PRO A 140 31.05 7.00 -21.03
CA PRO A 140 30.41 6.06 -21.95
C PRO A 140 31.31 5.54 -23.06
N ALA A 141 32.29 6.35 -23.51
CA ALA A 141 33.24 5.96 -24.55
C ALA A 141 34.37 5.03 -24.04
N GLY A 142 34.72 5.14 -22.75
CA GLY A 142 35.85 4.41 -22.16
C GLY A 142 35.48 3.12 -21.44
N HIS A 143 34.26 3.01 -20.90
CA HIS A 143 33.82 1.85 -20.10
C HIS A 143 32.65 1.17 -20.78
N LYS A 144 32.77 -0.12 -21.09
CA LYS A 144 31.66 -0.88 -21.70
C LYS A 144 30.57 -1.19 -20.67
N GLY A 145 29.34 -1.42 -21.14
CA GLY A 145 28.21 -1.80 -20.27
C GLY A 145 28.49 -3.05 -19.43
N GLN A 146 29.22 -4.02 -20.00
CA GLN A 146 29.62 -5.25 -19.32
C GLN A 146 30.45 -5.01 -18.03
N GLN A 147 31.23 -3.92 -17.97
CA GLN A 147 32.04 -3.57 -16.80
C GLN A 147 31.22 -2.91 -15.69
N MET A 148 30.00 -2.47 -16.00
CA MET A 148 29.12 -1.71 -15.10
C MET A 148 27.84 -2.49 -14.76
N MET A 149 27.87 -3.82 -14.86
CA MET A 149 26.70 -4.69 -14.64
C MET A 149 26.18 -4.70 -13.20
N ASP A 150 26.97 -4.26 -12.23
CA ASP A 150 26.63 -4.11 -10.81
C ASP A 150 26.38 -2.64 -10.41
N ALA A 151 26.45 -1.72 -11.37
CA ALA A 151 26.18 -0.30 -11.14
C ALA A 151 24.67 -0.07 -10.96
N GLY A 152 24.27 0.49 -9.82
CA GLY A 152 22.91 0.99 -9.60
C GLY A 152 22.78 2.48 -9.88
N ARG A 153 23.87 3.22 -9.61
CA ARG A 153 23.97 4.67 -9.80
C ARG A 153 25.26 4.97 -10.54
N VAL A 154 25.15 5.75 -11.61
CA VAL A 154 26.30 6.14 -12.43
C VAL A 154 26.33 7.65 -12.51
N TYR A 155 27.45 8.27 -12.15
CA TYR A 155 27.69 9.69 -12.38
C TYR A 155 28.64 9.82 -13.55
N PHE A 156 28.16 10.42 -14.63
CA PHE A 156 28.94 10.56 -15.84
C PHE A 156 29.95 11.71 -15.76
N LYS A 157 31.03 11.60 -16.54
CA LYS A 157 32.02 12.67 -16.71
C LYS A 157 31.40 13.90 -17.38
N GLU A 158 31.97 15.06 -17.09
CA GLU A 158 31.62 16.30 -17.78
C GLU A 158 31.90 16.18 -19.29
N GLY A 159 31.00 16.69 -20.12
CA GLY A 159 30.99 16.46 -21.57
C GLY A 159 30.16 15.24 -22.02
N THR A 160 29.54 14.53 -21.07
CA THR A 160 28.51 13.51 -21.37
C THR A 160 27.16 14.19 -21.58
N SER A 161 26.45 13.83 -22.65
CA SER A 161 25.12 14.33 -22.96
C SER A 161 24.26 13.25 -23.63
N LEU A 162 22.96 13.53 -23.74
CA LEU A 162 22.04 12.70 -24.51
C LEU A 162 22.18 13.03 -25.99
N ASP A 163 22.37 12.01 -26.84
CA ASP A 163 22.31 12.19 -28.29
C ASP A 163 20.88 12.00 -28.80
N LEU A 164 20.11 13.09 -28.72
CA LEU A 164 18.69 13.12 -29.12
C LEU A 164 18.49 12.80 -30.61
N LYS A 165 19.51 12.97 -31.46
CA LYS A 165 19.42 12.66 -32.89
C LYS A 165 19.30 11.15 -33.16
N LYS A 166 19.73 10.34 -32.20
CA LYS A 166 19.66 8.88 -32.23
C LYS A 166 18.61 8.33 -31.25
N ALA A 167 17.67 9.17 -30.82
CA ALA A 167 16.54 8.74 -30.01
C ALA A 167 15.64 7.80 -30.81
N MET A 168 15.08 6.80 -30.14
CA MET A 168 14.15 5.82 -30.73
C MET A 168 13.07 5.46 -29.73
N SER A 169 11.97 4.91 -30.20
CA SER A 169 10.89 4.46 -29.34
C SER A 169 10.23 3.19 -29.84
N PHE A 170 9.73 2.38 -28.90
CA PHE A 170 8.97 1.18 -29.17
C PHE A 170 7.61 1.27 -28.49
N LYS A 171 6.52 0.95 -29.19
CA LYS A 171 5.16 1.06 -28.67
C LYS A 171 4.54 -0.31 -28.42
N ASN A 172 4.16 -0.59 -27.18
CA ASN A 172 3.38 -1.76 -26.76
C ASN A 172 2.50 -1.42 -25.54
N SER A 173 1.22 -1.14 -25.77
CA SER A 173 0.32 -0.45 -24.80
C SER A 173 0.83 0.96 -24.44
N ASP A 174 1.99 1.03 -23.79
CA ASP A 174 2.77 2.23 -23.51
C ASP A 174 3.88 2.44 -24.54
N THR A 175 4.40 3.67 -24.62
CA THR A 175 5.50 4.03 -25.51
C THR A 175 6.81 4.07 -24.72
N TYR A 176 7.72 3.14 -25.02
CA TYR A 176 9.03 3.01 -24.40
C TYR A 176 10.05 3.82 -25.20
N CYS A 177 10.58 4.88 -24.58
CA CYS A 177 11.48 5.84 -25.21
C CYS A 177 12.92 5.57 -24.77
N VAL A 178 13.86 5.60 -25.71
CA VAL A 178 15.29 5.43 -25.44
C VAL A 178 16.10 6.51 -26.15
N ALA A 179 17.13 7.03 -25.48
CA ALA A 179 18.12 7.92 -26.07
C ALA A 179 19.53 7.50 -25.63
N PRO A 180 20.50 7.38 -26.54
CA PRO A 180 21.85 6.98 -26.18
C PRO A 180 22.56 8.10 -25.40
N ILE A 181 23.31 7.69 -24.38
CA ILE A 181 24.16 8.58 -23.58
C ILE A 181 25.56 8.54 -24.18
N THR A 182 26.02 9.67 -24.71
CA THR A 182 27.28 9.75 -25.46
C THR A 182 28.26 10.71 -24.80
N PHE A 183 29.55 10.55 -25.12
CA PHE A 183 30.61 11.43 -24.66
C PHE A 183 31.18 12.23 -25.82
N GLY A 184 31.02 13.56 -25.80
CA GLY A 184 31.44 14.42 -26.92
C GLY A 184 30.55 14.27 -28.16
N GLN A 185 31.05 14.76 -29.31
CA GLN A 185 30.34 14.70 -30.60
C GLN A 185 30.80 13.55 -31.52
N ASP A 186 31.80 12.78 -31.09
CA ASP A 186 32.37 11.73 -31.91
C ASP A 186 31.53 10.44 -31.88
N GLN A 187 31.59 9.69 -32.98
CA GLN A 187 30.96 8.38 -33.07
C GLN A 187 31.67 7.40 -32.13
N MET A 188 30.92 6.83 -31.19
CA MET A 188 31.46 5.88 -30.23
C MET A 188 31.52 4.47 -30.82
N PRO A 189 32.49 3.64 -30.41
CA PRO A 189 32.60 2.26 -30.90
C PRO A 189 31.46 1.35 -30.40
N SER A 190 30.88 1.65 -29.23
CA SER A 190 29.73 0.95 -28.65
C SER A 190 28.80 1.95 -27.95
N TYR A 191 27.50 1.71 -28.05
CA TYR A 191 26.44 2.50 -27.43
C TYR A 191 25.76 1.66 -26.34
N ASP A 192 26.45 1.46 -25.23
CA ASP A 192 25.93 0.60 -24.16
C ASP A 192 25.06 1.35 -23.14
N TYR A 193 25.16 2.69 -23.04
CA TYR A 193 24.42 3.48 -22.04
C TYR A 193 23.22 4.17 -22.67
N TRP A 194 22.05 3.92 -22.11
CA TRP A 194 20.78 4.45 -22.61
C TRP A 194 20.00 5.16 -21.51
N ALA A 195 19.59 6.39 -21.80
CA ALA A 195 18.57 7.08 -21.05
C ALA A 195 17.19 6.57 -21.49
N ILE A 196 16.33 6.32 -20.51
CA ILE A 196 15.02 5.71 -20.75
C ILE A 196 13.88 6.49 -20.10
N GLY A 197 12.69 6.26 -20.63
CA GLY A 197 11.45 6.43 -19.89
C GLY A 197 10.21 6.15 -20.74
N MET A 198 9.04 6.33 -20.16
CA MET A 198 7.76 5.94 -20.77
C MET A 198 6.92 7.16 -21.12
N ASN A 199 6.20 7.08 -22.24
CA ASN A 199 5.17 8.02 -22.66
C ASN A 199 5.63 9.50 -22.74
N CYS A 200 6.90 9.72 -23.10
CA CYS A 200 7.54 11.05 -23.18
C CYS A 200 8.14 11.36 -24.55
N CYS A 201 7.88 10.51 -25.55
CA CYS A 201 8.37 10.64 -26.92
C CYS A 201 7.22 10.47 -27.91
N GLU A 202 7.36 11.08 -29.08
CA GLU A 202 6.44 10.88 -30.19
C GLU A 202 6.89 9.65 -30.99
N GLY A 203 6.03 8.63 -31.10
CA GLY A 203 6.40 7.29 -31.53
C GLY A 203 7.00 7.13 -32.94
N GLN A 204 7.11 8.18 -33.74
CA GLN A 204 7.62 8.15 -35.11
C GLN A 204 8.81 9.09 -35.35
N THR A 205 9.06 10.06 -34.46
CA THR A 205 10.14 11.04 -34.58
C THR A 205 11.17 10.83 -33.48
N PRO A 206 12.45 11.14 -33.74
CA PRO A 206 13.49 11.11 -32.71
C PRO A 206 13.30 12.32 -31.77
N ASP A 207 12.30 12.27 -30.89
CA ASP A 207 12.04 13.28 -29.87
C ASP A 207 12.02 12.60 -28.50
N PHE A 208 13.08 12.80 -27.71
CA PHE A 208 13.18 12.26 -26.35
C PHE A 208 13.07 13.39 -25.34
N ARG A 209 11.98 13.40 -24.54
CA ARG A 209 11.70 14.45 -23.53
C ARG A 209 11.48 13.91 -22.13
N CYS A 210 12.02 12.73 -21.84
CA CYS A 210 11.89 12.10 -20.53
C CYS A 210 12.77 12.76 -19.46
N SER A 211 12.28 12.75 -18.22
CA SER A 211 13.03 13.16 -17.03
C SER A 211 13.67 14.55 -17.20
N GLU A 212 14.95 14.71 -16.87
CA GLU A 212 15.66 15.98 -16.90
C GLU A 212 16.45 16.17 -18.21
N TYR A 213 15.89 15.79 -19.37
CA TYR A 213 16.59 15.85 -20.67
C TYR A 213 17.15 17.24 -21.03
N ASN A 214 16.47 18.31 -20.61
CA ASN A 214 16.86 19.70 -20.88
C ASN A 214 17.68 20.34 -19.75
N ASN A 215 17.99 19.59 -18.68
CA ASN A 215 18.82 20.11 -17.60
C ASN A 215 20.29 19.92 -17.95
N ALA A 216 21.02 21.01 -18.14
CA ALA A 216 22.47 20.96 -18.42
C ALA A 216 23.29 20.38 -17.26
N HIS A 217 22.73 20.37 -16.05
CA HIS A 217 23.35 19.77 -14.86
C HIS A 217 23.00 18.29 -14.68
N ALA A 218 22.05 17.75 -15.44
CA ALA A 218 21.76 16.33 -15.41
C ALA A 218 22.90 15.56 -16.08
N ARG A 219 23.57 14.73 -15.29
CA ARG A 219 24.72 13.91 -15.70
C ARG A 219 24.83 12.64 -14.88
N ALA A 220 23.71 12.18 -14.33
CA ALA A 220 23.64 10.95 -13.58
C ALA A 220 22.55 10.03 -14.14
N GLY A 221 22.78 8.74 -14.00
CA GLY A 221 21.86 7.69 -14.37
C GLY A 221 21.48 6.86 -13.15
N LEU A 222 20.18 6.70 -12.93
CA LEU A 222 19.64 5.73 -11.98
C LEU A 222 19.18 4.49 -12.75
N ARG A 223 19.70 3.31 -12.44
CA ARG A 223 19.42 2.10 -13.22
C ARG A 223 17.95 1.68 -13.18
N LEU A 224 17.44 1.20 -14.30
CA LEU A 224 16.14 0.53 -14.36
C LEU A 224 16.19 -0.82 -13.63
N MET A 225 15.37 -0.94 -12.59
CA MET A 225 15.20 -2.18 -11.82
C MET A 225 14.06 -3.06 -12.31
N SER A 226 13.10 -2.53 -13.07
CA SER A 226 11.96 -3.29 -13.57
C SER A 226 12.40 -4.31 -14.61
N ASP A 227 12.31 -5.60 -14.27
CA ASP A 227 12.60 -6.71 -15.18
C ASP A 227 11.48 -6.89 -16.22
N ASP A 228 10.25 -6.48 -15.91
CA ASP A 228 9.10 -6.56 -16.82
C ASP A 228 9.21 -5.55 -17.97
N GLU A 229 9.79 -4.36 -17.71
CA GLU A 229 9.94 -3.31 -18.71
C GLU A 229 11.22 -3.45 -19.55
N ARG A 230 12.26 -4.08 -18.99
CA ARG A 230 13.59 -4.18 -19.62
C ARG A 230 13.56 -4.77 -21.05
N PRO A 231 12.77 -5.83 -21.36
CA PRO A 231 12.68 -6.36 -22.72
C PRO A 231 12.15 -5.34 -23.73
N PHE A 232 11.22 -4.48 -23.34
CA PHE A 232 10.63 -3.48 -24.24
C PHE A 232 11.61 -2.35 -24.57
N TYR A 233 12.39 -1.89 -23.60
CA TYR A 233 13.49 -0.97 -23.88
C TYR A 233 14.57 -1.59 -24.75
N ARG A 234 14.84 -2.90 -24.61
CA ARG A 234 15.77 -3.61 -25.49
C ARG A 234 15.27 -3.65 -26.93
N LEU A 235 13.98 -3.83 -27.17
CA LEU A 235 13.40 -3.76 -28.51
C LEU A 235 13.57 -2.35 -29.12
N ALA A 236 13.38 -1.29 -28.33
CA ALA A 236 13.62 0.09 -28.77
C ALA A 236 15.09 0.32 -29.14
N VAL A 237 16.03 -0.24 -28.38
CA VAL A 237 17.47 -0.18 -28.71
C VAL A 237 17.77 -0.94 -30.01
N GLN A 238 17.21 -2.14 -30.20
CA GLN A 238 17.40 -2.91 -31.43
C GLN A 238 16.91 -2.15 -32.67
N GLN A 239 15.79 -1.42 -32.54
CA GLN A 239 15.32 -0.53 -33.60
C GLN A 239 16.29 0.63 -33.87
N ALA A 240 16.88 1.22 -32.83
CA ALA A 240 17.88 2.27 -32.96
C ALA A 240 19.17 1.76 -33.63
N GLU A 241 19.64 0.56 -33.26
CA GLU A 241 20.79 -0.10 -33.88
C GLU A 241 20.58 -0.27 -35.39
N ALA A 242 19.41 -0.75 -35.79
CA ALA A 242 19.05 -0.94 -37.20
C ALA A 242 18.90 0.40 -37.95
N ALA A 243 18.27 1.40 -37.33
CA ALA A 243 17.97 2.68 -37.97
C ALA A 243 19.22 3.57 -38.16
N TYR A 244 20.13 3.56 -37.19
CA TYR A 244 21.29 4.46 -37.16
C TYR A 244 22.63 3.74 -37.42
N ASN A 245 22.60 2.45 -37.71
CA ASN A 245 23.79 1.62 -37.94
C ASN A 245 24.81 1.73 -36.79
N ILE A 246 24.30 1.71 -35.56
CA ILE A 246 25.07 1.70 -34.31
C ILE A 246 25.00 0.30 -33.68
N ARG A 247 25.89 0.02 -32.71
CA ARG A 247 25.91 -1.25 -31.98
C ARG A 247 25.95 -1.02 -30.47
N ALA A 248 25.14 -1.77 -29.74
CA ALA A 248 25.03 -1.84 -28.30
C ALA A 248 25.24 -3.29 -27.87
N GLU A 249 26.47 -3.65 -27.48
CA GLU A 249 26.81 -5.02 -27.09
C GLU A 249 26.05 -5.42 -25.81
N HIS A 250 26.06 -4.54 -24.81
CA HIS A 250 25.46 -4.76 -23.50
C HIS A 250 24.68 -3.51 -23.05
N PRO A 251 23.44 -3.32 -23.57
CA PRO A 251 22.66 -2.13 -23.27
C PRO A 251 22.25 -2.10 -21.80
N MET A 252 22.57 -0.99 -21.14
CA MET A 252 22.26 -0.64 -19.77
C MET A 252 21.30 0.55 -19.77
N PHE A 253 20.23 0.45 -18.99
CA PHE A 253 19.13 1.41 -18.99
C PHE A 253 19.13 2.25 -17.72
N PHE A 254 19.04 3.57 -17.89
CA PHE A 254 19.08 4.54 -16.80
C PHE A 254 17.99 5.60 -16.94
N HIS A 255 17.37 5.99 -15.83
CA HIS A 255 16.64 7.24 -15.72
C HIS A 255 17.65 8.39 -15.65
N TRP A 256 17.50 9.37 -16.55
CA TRP A 256 18.42 10.50 -16.66
C TRP A 256 18.04 11.62 -15.68
N VAL A 257 18.90 11.87 -14.70
CA VAL A 257 18.65 12.81 -13.60
C VAL A 257 19.92 13.56 -13.20
N GLN A 258 19.77 14.70 -12.53
CA GLN A 258 20.87 15.40 -11.88
C GLN A 258 21.34 14.68 -10.60
N ASP A 259 20.39 14.31 -9.73
CA ASP A 259 20.70 13.63 -8.47
C ASP A 259 19.89 12.34 -8.31
N PRO A 260 20.53 11.17 -8.46
CA PRO A 260 19.86 9.89 -8.28
C PRO A 260 19.47 9.63 -6.82
N VAL A 261 20.16 10.23 -5.84
CA VAL A 261 19.85 10.06 -4.42
C VAL A 261 18.57 10.81 -4.07
N ALA A 262 18.39 12.03 -4.58
CA ALA A 262 17.14 12.77 -4.44
C ALA A 262 15.95 12.04 -5.06
N LEU A 263 16.11 11.42 -6.24
CA LEU A 263 15.05 10.63 -6.88
C LEU A 263 14.66 9.41 -6.02
N MET A 264 15.66 8.67 -5.51
CA MET A 264 15.40 7.54 -4.60
C MET A 264 14.71 7.99 -3.31
N SER A 265 15.12 9.12 -2.74
CA SER A 265 14.48 9.71 -1.56
C SER A 265 13.02 10.09 -1.85
N ALA A 266 12.73 10.63 -3.03
CA ALA A 266 11.37 10.97 -3.44
C ALA A 266 10.47 9.71 -3.54
N TRP A 267 11.00 8.59 -4.02
CA TRP A 267 10.28 7.31 -4.03
C TRP A 267 10.02 6.77 -2.62
N THR A 268 10.99 6.85 -1.71
CA THR A 268 10.76 6.46 -0.31
C THR A 268 9.75 7.36 0.39
N ASP A 269 9.77 8.66 0.09
CA ASP A 269 8.81 9.62 0.62
C ASP A 269 7.40 9.36 0.09
N ALA A 270 7.27 8.99 -1.20
CA ALA A 270 5.99 8.56 -1.77
C ALA A 270 5.47 7.30 -1.07
N ALA A 271 6.33 6.31 -0.84
CA ALA A 271 5.96 5.06 -0.15
C ALA A 271 5.50 5.30 1.30
N THR A 272 6.18 6.19 2.04
CA THR A 272 5.78 6.56 3.41
C THR A 272 4.47 7.32 3.45
N ARG A 273 4.28 8.29 2.55
CA ARG A 273 3.01 9.02 2.41
C ARG A 273 1.86 8.06 2.07
N PHE A 274 2.07 7.08 1.20
CA PHE A 274 1.05 6.10 0.84
C PHE A 274 0.60 5.26 2.05
N VAL A 275 1.55 4.77 2.86
CA VAL A 275 1.23 4.00 4.08
C VAL A 275 0.51 4.85 5.11
N MET A 276 0.95 6.10 5.33
CA MET A 276 0.28 7.03 6.26
C MET A 276 -1.15 7.32 5.81
N MET A 277 -1.34 7.65 4.52
CA MET A 277 -2.66 7.95 3.97
C MET A 277 -3.59 6.73 4.01
N SER A 278 -3.08 5.54 3.65
CA SER A 278 -3.84 4.28 3.74
C SER A 278 -4.27 3.97 5.18
N SER A 279 -3.37 4.17 6.15
CA SER A 279 -3.66 3.95 7.58
C SER A 279 -4.72 4.92 8.10
N PHE A 280 -4.67 6.18 7.67
CA PHE A 280 -5.67 7.19 8.00
C PHE A 280 -7.02 6.88 7.35
N CYS A 281 -7.04 6.53 6.06
CA CYS A 281 -8.26 6.15 5.35
C CYS A 281 -8.94 4.94 6.01
N PHE A 282 -8.17 3.92 6.40
CA PHE A 282 -8.70 2.77 7.12
C PHE A 282 -9.26 3.15 8.50
N PHE A 283 -8.59 4.05 9.23
CA PHE A 283 -9.09 4.54 10.52
C PHE A 283 -10.46 5.22 10.37
N VAL A 284 -10.63 6.11 9.39
CA VAL A 284 -11.90 6.81 9.13
C VAL A 284 -12.99 5.82 8.73
N LEU A 285 -12.68 4.85 7.86
CA LEU A 285 -13.64 3.82 7.46
C LEU A 285 -14.05 2.94 8.64
N ASN A 286 -13.09 2.50 9.47
CA ASN A 286 -13.38 1.73 10.67
C ASN A 286 -14.22 2.53 11.67
N PHE A 287 -13.89 3.80 11.92
CA PHE A 287 -14.67 4.69 12.78
C PHE A 287 -16.13 4.81 12.30
N PHE A 288 -16.33 4.96 10.99
CA PHE A 288 -17.66 5.00 10.40
C PHE A 288 -18.41 3.67 10.62
N CYS A 289 -17.78 2.53 10.32
CA CYS A 289 -18.37 1.20 10.53
C CYS A 289 -18.74 0.93 11.99
N VAL A 290 -17.86 1.28 12.94
CA VAL A 290 -18.13 1.15 14.38
C VAL A 290 -19.29 2.05 14.80
N SER A 291 -19.34 3.29 14.31
CA SER A 291 -20.45 4.21 14.58
C SER A 291 -21.79 3.66 14.08
N CYS A 292 -21.83 3.12 12.87
CA CYS A 292 -23.01 2.43 12.33
C CYS A 292 -23.38 1.21 13.19
N ALA A 293 -22.41 0.41 13.62
CA ALA A 293 -22.65 -0.75 14.48
C ALA A 293 -23.24 -0.36 15.84
N VAL A 294 -22.77 0.73 16.47
CA VAL A 294 -23.36 1.28 17.70
C VAL A 294 -24.84 1.62 17.50
N VAL A 295 -25.18 2.31 16.41
CA VAL A 295 -26.58 2.70 16.10
C VAL A 295 -27.45 1.46 15.85
N VAL A 296 -26.96 0.47 15.10
CA VAL A 296 -27.70 -0.76 14.82
C VAL A 296 -27.89 -1.61 16.08
N PHE A 297 -26.86 -1.76 16.90
CA PHE A 297 -26.93 -2.54 18.14
C PHE A 297 -27.81 -1.86 19.19
N SER A 298 -27.80 -0.52 19.28
CA SER A 298 -28.71 0.21 20.17
C SER A 298 -30.18 0.07 19.78
N LYS A 299 -30.50 -0.04 18.48
CA LYS A 299 -31.86 -0.31 18.00
C LYS A 299 -32.32 -1.74 18.24
N MET A 300 -31.43 -2.73 18.04
CA MET A 300 -31.74 -4.15 18.27
C MET A 300 -31.79 -4.54 19.76
N GLY A 301 -31.20 -3.74 20.65
CA GLY A 301 -31.23 -3.94 22.10
C GLY A 301 -32.53 -3.50 22.78
N GLY A 302 -33.54 -3.08 22.02
CA GLY A 302 -34.90 -2.86 22.51
C GLY A 302 -35.71 -4.16 22.49
N TYR A 303 -35.54 -4.99 23.52
CA TYR A 303 -36.48 -6.03 23.92
C TYR A 303 -36.82 -5.84 25.40
#